data_AF-A0A1D7QUZ9-F1
#
_entry.id   AF-A0A1D7QUZ9-F1
#
_cell.length_a   1.000
_cell.length_b   1.000
_cell.length_c   1.000
_cell.angle_alpha   90.00
_cell.angle_beta   90.00
_cell.angle_gamma   90.00
#
_symmetry.space_group_name_H-M   'P 1'
#
loop_
_entity.id
_entity.type
_entity.pdbx_description
1 polymer ?
#
loop_
_entity_poly.entity_id
_entity_poly.type
_entity_poly.pdbx_seq_one_letter_code
_entity_poly.pdbx_strand_id
1 'polypeptide(L)'
;MNLNKLLDETQQLRLLNQKTEEHFHEYKGDDAMPSFESVIKPFADDVSTVLNEWYPKVTSFINQYETRYLYVEQIDQMEEHLEVISVKAFVPDTKEKQFMEQVKSIEYTLSVVYEELNRYVEN
;
A
#
# COMPACT_ATOMS: atom_id res chain seq x y z
N MET A 1 -19.42 -7.78 6.65
CA MET A 1 -18.00 -7.36 6.50
C MET A 1 -17.39 -7.26 7.89
N ASN A 2 -16.15 -7.71 8.09
CA ASN A 2 -15.46 -7.59 9.38
C ASN A 2 -14.57 -6.32 9.35
N LEU A 3 -15.03 -5.24 10.01
CA LEU A 3 -14.34 -3.95 10.00
C LEU A 3 -13.00 -3.99 10.74
N ASN A 4 -12.87 -4.78 11.80
CA ASN A 4 -11.59 -4.97 12.49
C ASN A 4 -10.57 -5.62 11.56
N LYS A 5 -10.95 -6.67 10.83
CA LYS A 5 -10.07 -7.30 9.84
C LYS A 5 -9.65 -6.32 8.73
N LEU A 6 -10.58 -5.48 8.27
CA LEU A 6 -10.27 -4.45 7.27
C LEU A 6 -9.33 -3.36 7.82
N LEU A 7 -9.49 -2.98 9.09
CA LEU A 7 -8.60 -2.05 9.78
C LEU A 7 -7.18 -2.63 9.91
N ASP A 8 -7.07 -3.90 10.32
CA ASP A 8 -5.80 -4.62 10.45
C ASP A 8 -5.07 -4.71 9.10
N GLU A 9 -5.80 -5.05 8.02
CA GLU A 9 -5.26 -5.09 6.65
C GLU A 9 -4.80 -3.70 6.18
N THR A 10 -5.56 -2.65 6.52
CA THR A 10 -5.17 -1.27 6.21
C THR A 10 -3.86 -0.90 6.91
N GLN A 11 -3.69 -1.27 8.18
CA GLN A 11 -2.44 -1.07 8.91
C GLN A 11 -1.30 -1.90 8.31
N GLN A 12 -1.57 -3.14 7.89
CA GLN A 12 -0.58 -3.99 7.24
C GLN A 12 -0.08 -3.38 5.93
N LEU A 13 -0.96 -2.80 5.10
CA LEU A 13 -0.56 -2.10 3.88
C LEU A 13 0.30 -0.86 4.17
N ARG A 14 0.02 -0.12 5.25
CA ARG A 14 0.88 1.02 5.68
C ARG A 14 2.28 0.55 6.05
N LEU A 15 2.38 -0.55 6.79
CA LEU A 15 3.67 -1.16 7.13
C LEU A 15 4.41 -1.66 5.88
N LEU A 16 3.70 -2.21 4.89
CA LEU A 16 4.28 -2.63 3.62
C LEU A 16 4.74 -1.45 2.77
N ASN A 17 4.00 -0.34 2.76
CA ASN A 17 4.42 0.91 2.11
C ASN A 17 5.71 1.47 2.75
N GLN A 18 5.79 1.45 4.09
CA GLN A 18 7.01 1.82 4.80
C GLN A 18 8.19 0.90 4.44
N LYS A 19 8.00 -0.42 4.43
CA LYS A 19 9.04 -1.38 4.01
C LYS A 19 9.47 -1.16 2.56
N THR A 20 8.54 -0.77 1.69
CA THR A 20 8.83 -0.43 0.30
C THR A 20 9.77 0.78 0.21
N GLU A 21 9.57 1.80 1.03
CA GLU A 21 10.49 2.94 1.18
C GLU A 21 11.85 2.52 1.76
N GLU A 22 11.87 1.64 2.76
CA GLU A 22 13.10 1.12 3.35
C GLU A 22 13.95 0.36 2.31
N HIS A 23 13.34 -0.54 1.53
CA HIS A 23 14.02 -1.24 0.45
C HIS A 23 14.52 -0.28 -0.63
N PHE A 24 13.75 0.76 -0.97
CA PHE A 24 14.23 1.78 -1.90
C PHE A 24 15.51 2.44 -1.39
N HIS A 25 15.57 2.82 -0.12
CA HIS A 25 16.79 3.40 0.45
C HIS A 25 17.95 2.41 0.56
N GLU A 26 17.66 1.13 0.80
CA GLU A 26 18.65 0.06 0.89
C GLU A 26 19.34 -0.22 -0.45
N TYR A 27 18.57 -0.35 -1.53
CA TYR A 27 19.08 -0.79 -2.84
C TYR A 27 19.37 0.35 -3.82
N LYS A 28 19.04 1.59 -3.46
CA LYS A 28 19.35 2.74 -4.31
C LYS A 28 20.86 3.03 -4.33
N GLY A 29 21.42 3.03 -5.53
CA GLY A 29 22.86 3.25 -5.74
C GLY A 29 23.74 2.05 -5.38
N ASP A 30 23.13 0.91 -5.02
CA ASP A 30 23.80 -0.38 -5.06
C ASP A 30 23.68 -0.93 -6.50
N ASP A 31 24.82 -1.21 -7.14
CA ASP A 31 24.86 -1.78 -8.48
C ASP A 31 24.38 -3.25 -8.49
N ALA A 32 24.26 -3.89 -7.31
CA ALA A 32 23.79 -5.25 -7.16
C ALA A 32 22.29 -5.30 -6.83
N MET A 33 21.46 -5.49 -7.86
CA MET A 33 20.05 -5.82 -7.67
C MET A 33 19.90 -7.14 -6.90
N PRO A 34 19.04 -7.22 -5.87
CA PRO A 34 18.86 -8.46 -5.11
C PRO A 34 18.20 -9.53 -5.97
N SER A 35 18.35 -10.78 -5.55
CA SER A 35 17.77 -11.93 -6.25
C SER A 35 16.25 -11.79 -6.39
N PHE A 36 15.76 -11.87 -7.63
CA PHE A 36 14.33 -11.76 -7.93
C PHE A 36 13.51 -12.83 -7.18
N GLU A 37 13.90 -14.10 -7.27
CA GLU A 37 13.12 -15.22 -6.70
C GLU A 37 13.12 -15.27 -5.18
N SER A 38 14.19 -14.78 -4.53
CA SER A 38 14.35 -14.93 -3.08
C SER A 38 14.09 -13.65 -2.28
N VAL A 39 14.02 -12.50 -2.93
CA VAL A 39 13.83 -11.19 -2.26
C VAL A 39 12.67 -10.42 -2.88
N ILE A 40 12.78 -10.08 -4.17
CA ILE A 40 11.84 -9.16 -4.81
C ILE A 40 10.46 -9.79 -4.96
N LYS A 41 10.40 -11.00 -5.54
CA LYS A 41 9.15 -11.72 -5.78
C LYS A 41 8.42 -12.04 -4.48
N PRO A 42 9.04 -12.61 -3.43
CA PRO A 42 8.36 -12.82 -2.14
C PRO A 42 7.77 -11.53 -1.56
N PHE A 43 8.49 -10.41 -1.62
CA PHE A 43 7.97 -9.14 -1.12
C PHE A 43 6.79 -8.60 -1.93
N ALA A 44 6.90 -8.63 -3.26
CA ALA A 44 5.81 -8.21 -4.14
C ALA A 44 4.59 -9.13 -4.02
N ASP A 45 4.80 -10.44 -3.83
CA ASP A 45 3.73 -11.41 -3.58
C ASP A 45 3.02 -11.13 -2.25
N ASP A 46 3.75 -10.77 -1.19
CA ASP A 46 3.17 -10.37 0.10
C ASP A 46 2.30 -9.11 -0.05
N VAL A 47 2.80 -8.08 -0.75
CA VAL A 47 2.03 -6.86 -1.04
C VAL A 47 0.76 -7.18 -1.82
N SER A 48 0.90 -7.93 -2.92
CA SER A 48 -0.22 -8.31 -3.78
C SER A 48 -1.25 -9.14 -3.03
N THR A 49 -0.82 -10.04 -2.15
CA THR A 49 -1.74 -10.89 -1.36
C THR A 49 -2.61 -10.03 -0.46
N VAL A 50 -2.02 -9.07 0.25
CA VAL A 50 -2.77 -8.18 1.15
C VAL A 50 -3.70 -7.27 0.36
N LEU A 51 -3.24 -6.69 -0.76
CA LEU A 51 -4.06 -5.85 -1.64
C LEU A 51 -5.29 -6.61 -2.17
N ASN A 52 -5.10 -7.82 -2.69
CA ASN A 52 -6.19 -8.66 -3.21
C ASN A 52 -7.24 -9.00 -2.14
N GLU A 53 -6.82 -9.16 -0.88
CA GLU A 53 -7.76 -9.36 0.22
C GLU A 53 -8.45 -8.06 0.63
N TRP A 54 -7.72 -6.94 0.68
CA TRP A 54 -8.17 -5.66 1.21
C TRP A 54 -9.07 -4.88 0.24
N TYR A 55 -8.70 -4.82 -1.05
CA TYR A 55 -9.36 -4.05 -2.09
C TYR A 55 -10.88 -4.29 -2.19
N PRO A 56 -11.38 -5.54 -2.33
CA PRO A 56 -12.83 -5.77 -2.40
C PRO A 56 -13.55 -5.38 -1.11
N LYS A 57 -12.87 -5.39 0.05
CA LYS A 57 -13.46 -5.02 1.34
C LYS A 57 -13.54 -3.50 1.49
N VAL A 58 -12.48 -2.76 1.16
CA VAL A 58 -12.50 -1.29 1.26
C VAL A 58 -13.47 -0.67 0.25
N THR A 59 -13.56 -1.22 -0.97
CA THR A 59 -14.53 -0.77 -1.97
C THR A 59 -15.96 -1.08 -1.53
N SER A 60 -16.20 -2.26 -0.95
CA SER A 60 -17.48 -2.57 -0.30
C SER A 60 -17.79 -1.64 0.87
N PHE A 61 -16.79 -1.26 1.67
CA PHE A 61 -16.94 -0.30 2.77
C PHE A 61 -17.37 1.07 2.26
N ILE A 62 -16.67 1.63 1.27
CA ILE A 62 -16.98 2.94 0.68
C ILE A 62 -18.40 2.97 0.10
N ASN A 63 -18.86 1.87 -0.50
CA ASN A 63 -20.20 1.80 -1.08
C ASN A 63 -21.33 1.59 -0.04
N GLN A 64 -21.04 1.02 1.12
CA GLN A 64 -22.04 0.66 2.14
C GLN A 64 -22.13 1.66 3.29
N TYR A 65 -21.07 2.44 3.52
CA TYR A 65 -20.95 3.37 4.64
C TYR A 65 -20.85 4.81 4.14
N GLU A 66 -21.31 5.75 4.96
CA GLU A 66 -21.17 7.18 4.66
C GLU A 66 -19.73 7.63 4.92
N THR A 67 -18.88 7.45 3.92
CA THR A 67 -17.49 7.90 3.97
C THR A 67 -17.37 9.38 3.63
N ARG A 68 -16.41 10.06 4.28
CA ARG A 68 -16.08 11.46 3.98
C ARG A 68 -14.81 11.52 3.15
N TYR A 69 -14.87 12.16 1.98
CA TYR A 69 -13.70 12.42 1.13
C TYR A 69 -12.92 11.17 0.70
N LEU A 70 -13.56 10.00 0.71
CA LEU A 70 -12.96 8.73 0.33
C LEU A 70 -13.78 8.11 -0.81
N TYR A 71 -13.18 8.03 -1.98
CA TYR A 71 -13.79 7.55 -3.23
C TYR A 71 -13.03 6.33 -3.77
N VAL A 72 -13.72 5.46 -4.49
CA VAL A 72 -13.15 4.22 -5.04
C VAL A 72 -11.98 4.50 -5.98
N GLU A 73 -12.06 5.57 -6.77
CA GLU A 73 -11.00 5.95 -7.72
C GLU A 73 -9.67 6.27 -7.01
N GLN A 74 -9.70 6.75 -5.77
CA GLN A 74 -8.49 6.98 -4.97
C GLN A 74 -7.89 5.66 -4.47
N ILE A 75 -8.74 4.65 -4.22
CA ILE A 75 -8.32 3.30 -3.85
C ILE A 75 -7.64 2.62 -5.03
N ASP A 76 -8.26 2.68 -6.21
CA ASP A 76 -7.73 2.07 -7.45
C ASP A 76 -6.32 2.60 -7.75
N GLN A 77 -6.14 3.93 -7.69
CA GLN A 77 -4.84 4.56 -7.92
C GLN A 77 -3.81 4.18 -6.85
N MET A 78 -4.23 4.07 -5.59
CA MET A 78 -3.35 3.70 -4.50
C MET A 78 -2.87 2.24 -4.63
N GLU A 79 -3.77 1.32 -4.94
CA GLU A 79 -3.48 -0.09 -5.18
C GLU A 79 -2.44 -0.24 -6.31
N GLU A 80 -2.72 0.34 -7.48
CA GLU A 80 -1.80 0.28 -8.64
C GLU A 80 -0.42 0.85 -8.28
N HIS A 81 -0.39 2.01 -7.59
CA HIS A 81 0.87 2.59 -7.18
C HIS A 81 1.64 1.67 -6.24
N LEU A 82 1.00 1.11 -5.22
CA LEU A 82 1.66 0.25 -4.23
C LEU A 82 2.20 -1.04 -4.86
N GLU A 83 1.44 -1.69 -5.75
CA GLU A 83 1.95 -2.84 -6.53
C GLU A 83 3.22 -2.46 -7.30
N VAL A 84 3.17 -1.34 -8.03
CA VAL A 84 4.29 -0.89 -8.86
C VAL A 84 5.52 -0.52 -8.04
N ILE A 85 5.35 0.22 -6.95
CA ILE A 85 6.50 0.66 -6.15
C ILE A 85 7.11 -0.48 -5.33
N SER A 86 6.34 -1.51 -4.98
CA SER A 86 6.85 -2.69 -4.26
C SER A 86 7.95 -3.41 -5.03
N VAL A 87 7.91 -3.38 -6.36
CA VAL A 87 8.96 -3.93 -7.23
C VAL A 87 10.04 -2.89 -7.54
N LYS A 88 9.64 -1.65 -7.83
CA LYS A 88 10.59 -0.57 -8.22
C LYS A 88 11.53 -0.16 -7.10
N ALA A 89 11.20 -0.44 -5.85
CA ALA A 89 12.08 -0.22 -4.71
C ALA A 89 13.45 -0.91 -4.88
N PHE A 90 13.50 -2.01 -5.62
CA PHE A 90 14.73 -2.78 -5.84
C PHE A 90 15.49 -2.41 -7.11
N VAL A 91 15.02 -1.41 -7.86
CA VAL A 91 15.62 -0.99 -9.13
C VAL A 91 16.54 0.23 -8.88
N PRO A 92 17.87 0.12 -9.09
CA PRO A 92 18.83 1.18 -8.74
C PRO A 92 18.57 2.53 -9.43
N ASP A 93 18.07 2.49 -10.66
CA ASP A 93 17.79 3.67 -11.49
C ASP A 93 16.42 4.32 -11.22
N THR A 94 15.68 3.85 -10.21
CA THR A 94 14.39 4.44 -9.84
C THR A 94 14.54 5.89 -9.42
N LYS A 95 13.76 6.78 -10.05
CA LYS A 95 13.77 8.22 -9.75
C LYS A 95 13.18 8.50 -8.37
N GLU A 96 14.05 8.84 -7.43
CA GLU A 96 13.70 9.13 -6.04
C GLU A 96 12.51 10.06 -5.87
N LYS A 97 12.52 11.23 -6.52
CA LYS A 97 11.43 12.20 -6.35
C LYS A 97 10.06 11.59 -6.65
N GLN A 98 9.94 10.89 -7.78
CA GLN A 98 8.69 10.26 -8.20
C GLN A 98 8.29 9.12 -7.26
N PHE A 99 9.27 8.29 -6.86
CA PHE A 99 9.05 7.20 -5.92
C PHE A 99 8.52 7.71 -4.57
N MET A 100 9.17 8.74 -4.00
CA MET A 100 8.78 9.34 -2.73
C MET A 100 7.42 10.05 -2.80
N GLU A 101 7.06 10.62 -3.95
CA GLU A 101 5.71 11.16 -4.18
C GLU A 101 4.65 10.04 -4.14
N GLN A 102 4.93 8.88 -4.72
CA GLN A 102 4.03 7.72 -4.66
C GLN A 102 3.89 7.17 -3.24
N VAL A 103 5.00 6.97 -2.51
CA VAL A 103 4.98 6.52 -1.10
C VAL A 103 4.09 7.41 -0.23
N LYS A 104 4.25 8.74 -0.36
CA LYS A 104 3.45 9.72 0.40
C LYS A 104 1.98 9.72 -0.01
N SER A 105 1.69 9.58 -1.30
CA SER A 105 0.32 9.50 -1.80
C SER A 105 -0.38 8.25 -1.27
N ILE A 106 0.31 7.12 -1.25
CA ILE A 106 -0.21 5.85 -0.72
C ILE A 106 -0.50 5.98 0.77
N GLU A 107 0.47 6.48 1.54
CA GLU A 107 0.33 6.64 2.99
C GLU A 107 -0.82 7.58 3.36
N TYR A 108 -0.99 8.66 2.61
CA TYR A 108 -2.11 9.58 2.79
C TYR A 108 -3.45 8.87 2.58
N THR A 109 -3.65 8.18 1.45
CA THR A 109 -4.90 7.48 1.16
C THR A 109 -5.20 6.40 2.22
N LEU A 110 -4.21 5.60 2.60
CA LEU A 110 -4.36 4.58 3.65
C LEU A 110 -4.69 5.19 5.02
N SER A 111 -4.15 6.38 5.32
CA SER A 111 -4.46 7.11 6.55
C SER A 111 -5.92 7.58 6.57
N VAL A 112 -6.43 8.10 5.44
CA VAL A 112 -7.85 8.47 5.31
C VAL A 112 -8.75 7.26 5.49
N VAL A 113 -8.42 6.12 4.87
CA VAL A 113 -9.17 4.86 5.06
C VAL A 113 -9.17 4.44 6.53
N TYR A 114 -8.01 4.48 7.18
CA TYR A 114 -7.86 4.11 8.59
C TYR A 114 -8.70 4.98 9.52
N GLU A 115 -8.67 6.31 9.33
CA GLU A 115 -9.49 7.25 10.10
C GLU A 115 -10.99 7.00 9.89
N GLU A 116 -11.41 6.77 8.64
CA GLU A 116 -12.82 6.48 8.33
C GLU A 116 -13.29 5.15 8.95
N LEU A 117 -12.45 4.10 8.96
CA LEU A 117 -12.78 2.83 9.59
C LEU A 117 -12.91 2.95 11.11
N ASN A 118 -12.01 3.67 11.78
CA ASN A 118 -12.05 3.84 13.24
C ASN A 118 -13.35 4.49 13.72
N ARG A 119 -13.93 5.39 12.92
CA ARG A 119 -15.25 5.99 13.21
C ARG A 119 -16.36 4.95 13.36
N TYR A 120 -16.23 3.75 12.81
CA TYR A 120 -17.22 2.68 12.89
C TYR A 120 -16.79 1.50 13.77
N VAL A 121 -15.51 1.39 14.11
CA VAL A 121 -15.00 0.33 15.01
C VAL A 121 -15.08 0.76 16.48
N GLU A 122 -14.89 2.05 16.77
CA GLU A 122 -14.91 2.59 18.14
C GLU A 122 -16.33 2.93 18.66
N ASN A 123 -17.37 2.77 17.82
CA ASN A 123 -18.78 2.98 18.16
C ASN A 123 -19.53 1.66 18.32
#